data_AF-A0A1H4KRS2-F1
#
_entry.id   AF-A0A1H4KRS2-F1
#
_cell.length_a   1.000
_cell.length_b   1.000
_cell.length_c   1.000
_cell.angle_alpha   90.00
_cell.angle_beta   90.00
_cell.angle_gamma   90.00
#
_symmetry.space_group_name_H-M   'P 1'
#
loop_
_entity.id
_entity.type
_entity.pdbx_description
1 polymer ?
#
loop_
_entity_poly.entity_id
_entity_poly.type
_entity_poly.pdbx_seq_one_letter_code
_entity_poly.pdbx_strand_id
1 'polypeptide(L)'
;MKIPYVVLAAAAVGVARLVQSERQNRQRLALHAEELHQVWISEVASDPELRAMWTAPGEPPAEEYARLLHCNRLISFLSVKYRAGLLDAASLRIQSRWVMEREVGRTYWTTFGAFREEEALDRTDRTFNAITADEHAALVDADAAAT
;
A
#
# COMPACT_ATOMS: atom_id res chain seq x y z
N MET A 1 -38.35 -32.30 -17.27
CA MET A 1 -37.46 -31.12 -17.38
C MET A 1 -36.73 -30.72 -16.07
N LYS A 2 -36.32 -31.63 -15.17
CA LYS A 2 -35.67 -31.23 -13.88
C LYS A 2 -34.13 -31.37 -13.88
N ILE A 3 -33.61 -32.33 -14.65
CA ILE A 3 -32.18 -32.58 -14.84
C ILE A 3 -31.39 -31.36 -15.36
N PRO A 4 -31.88 -30.56 -16.35
CA PRO A 4 -31.10 -29.42 -16.85
C PRO A 4 -30.87 -28.33 -15.79
N TYR A 5 -31.82 -28.14 -14.87
CA TYR A 5 -31.68 -27.14 -13.79
C TYR A 5 -30.65 -27.55 -12.74
N VAL A 6 -30.56 -28.85 -12.41
CA VAL A 6 -29.56 -29.36 -11.47
C VAL A 6 -28.15 -29.22 -12.04
N VAL A 7 -27.97 -29.55 -13.33
CA VAL A 7 -26.68 -29.39 -14.02
C VAL A 7 -26.27 -27.92 -14.08
N LEU A 8 -27.21 -27.02 -14.40
CA LEU A 8 -26.96 -25.58 -14.46
C LEU A 8 -26.62 -24.99 -13.09
N ALA A 9 -27.32 -25.40 -12.02
CA ALA A 9 -27.01 -24.99 -10.65
C ALA A 9 -25.62 -25.49 -10.21
N ALA A 10 -25.27 -26.74 -10.50
CA ALA A 10 -23.95 -27.30 -10.17
C ALA A 10 -22.83 -26.56 -10.92
N ALA A 11 -23.02 -26.27 -12.22
CA ALA A 11 -22.08 -25.48 -13.01
C ALA A 11 -21.91 -24.06 -12.44
N ALA A 12 -23.00 -23.38 -12.08
CA ALA A 12 -22.96 -22.05 -11.48
C ALA A 12 -22.20 -22.04 -10.15
N VAL A 13 -22.42 -23.02 -9.27
CA VAL A 13 -21.68 -23.16 -8.01
C VAL A 13 -20.20 -23.45 -8.26
N GLY A 14 -19.88 -24.29 -9.26
CA GLY A 14 -18.50 -24.58 -9.65
C GLY A 14 -17.75 -23.33 -10.11
N VAL A 15 -18.37 -22.53 -10.99
CA VAL A 15 -17.81 -21.26 -11.47
C VAL A 15 -17.64 -20.28 -10.30
N ALA A 16 -18.64 -20.12 -9.44
CA ALA A 16 -18.56 -19.24 -8.29
C ALA A 16 -17.40 -19.61 -7.34
N ARG A 17 -17.21 -20.91 -7.07
CA ARG A 17 -16.08 -21.38 -6.26
C ARG A 17 -14.73 -21.15 -6.92
N LEU A 18 -14.61 -21.35 -8.24
CA LEU A 18 -13.36 -21.10 -8.95
C LEU A 18 -12.97 -19.62 -8.87
N VAL A 19 -13.92 -18.72 -9.10
CA VAL A 19 -13.70 -17.26 -9.00
C VAL A 19 -13.31 -16.87 -7.57
N GLN A 20 -14.01 -17.41 -6.56
CA GLN A 20 -13.68 -17.14 -5.16
C GLN A 20 -12.29 -17.65 -4.78
N SER A 21 -11.93 -18.86 -5.22
CA SER A 21 -10.62 -19.47 -4.98
C SER A 21 -9.49 -18.67 -5.62
N GLU A 22 -9.66 -18.25 -6.87
CA GLU A 22 -8.66 -17.42 -7.57
C GLU A 22 -8.49 -16.07 -6.87
N ARG A 23 -9.59 -15.44 -6.44
CA ARG A 23 -9.53 -14.19 -5.67
C ARG A 23 -8.75 -14.37 -4.35
N GLN A 24 -9.05 -15.42 -3.59
CA GLN A 24 -8.35 -15.73 -2.34
C GLN A 24 -6.87 -16.02 -2.59
N ASN A 25 -6.53 -16.73 -3.67
CA ASN A 25 -5.15 -17.02 -4.04
C ASN A 25 -4.38 -15.73 -4.33
N ARG A 26 -4.95 -14.82 -5.14
CA ARG A 26 -4.33 -13.51 -5.42
C ARG A 26 -4.12 -12.67 -4.15
N GLN A 27 -5.10 -12.67 -3.25
CA GLN A 27 -4.97 -11.98 -1.96
C GLN A 27 -3.83 -12.56 -1.11
N ARG A 28 -3.70 -13.89 -1.05
CA ARG A 28 -2.60 -14.55 -0.34
C ARG A 28 -1.25 -14.25 -0.96
N LEU A 29 -1.15 -14.30 -2.29
CA LEU A 29 0.09 -13.96 -3.00
C LEU A 29 0.49 -12.51 -2.76
N ALA A 30 -0.46 -11.58 -2.77
CA ALA A 30 -0.19 -10.17 -2.46
C ALA A 30 0.32 -9.98 -1.02
N LEU A 31 -0.32 -10.61 -0.04
CA LEU A 31 0.13 -10.55 1.36
C LEU A 31 1.50 -11.19 1.55
N HIS A 32 1.78 -12.31 0.88
CA HIS A 32 3.09 -12.96 0.97
C HIS A 32 4.19 -12.16 0.27
N ALA A 33 3.90 -11.55 -0.87
CA ALA A 33 4.82 -10.61 -1.51
C ALA A 33 5.12 -9.41 -0.61
N GLU A 34 4.12 -8.90 0.11
CA GLU A 34 4.32 -7.85 1.11
C GLU A 34 5.20 -8.33 2.28
N GLU A 35 5.02 -9.55 2.79
CA GLU A 35 5.90 -10.09 3.83
C GLU A 35 7.37 -10.08 3.39
N LEU A 36 7.66 -10.53 2.17
CA LEU A 36 9.01 -10.50 1.60
C LEU A 36 9.52 -9.06 1.42
N HIS A 37 8.67 -8.15 0.96
CA HIS A 37 8.98 -6.73 0.83
C HIS A 37 9.34 -6.09 2.19
N GLN A 38 8.59 -6.42 3.24
CA GLN A 38 8.83 -5.94 4.60
C GLN A 38 10.17 -6.45 5.17
N VAL A 39 10.51 -7.71 4.92
CA VAL A 39 11.82 -8.28 5.28
C VAL A 39 12.92 -7.53 4.55
N TRP A 40 12.79 -7.38 3.23
CA TRP A 40 13.78 -6.70 2.41
C TRP A 40 14.03 -5.26 2.87
N ILE A 41 12.98 -4.46 3.07
CA ILE A 41 13.16 -3.08 3.54
C ILE A 41 13.80 -3.05 4.94
N SER A 42 13.48 -4.03 5.80
CA SER A 42 14.10 -4.13 7.11
C SER A 42 15.61 -4.37 7.02
N GLU A 43 16.04 -5.23 6.10
CA GLU A 43 17.46 -5.49 5.85
C GLU A 43 18.17 -4.21 5.37
N VAL A 44 17.65 -3.56 4.32
CA VAL A 44 18.20 -2.28 3.79
C VAL A 44 18.25 -1.19 4.87
N ALA A 45 17.22 -1.07 5.69
CA ALA A 45 17.19 -0.08 6.76
C ALA A 45 18.25 -0.36 7.84
N SER A 46 18.53 -1.64 8.14
CA SER A 46 19.45 -2.06 9.20
C SER A 46 20.93 -2.11 8.80
N ASP A 47 21.24 -2.24 7.50
CA ASP A 47 22.59 -2.36 6.98
C ASP A 47 23.01 -1.08 6.23
N PRO A 48 24.00 -0.31 6.72
CA PRO A 48 24.47 0.90 6.06
C PRO A 48 25.04 0.68 4.65
N GLU A 49 25.71 -0.46 4.38
CA GLU A 49 26.29 -0.75 3.07
C GLU A 49 25.19 -1.05 2.05
N LEU A 50 24.21 -1.88 2.42
CA LEU A 50 23.04 -2.12 1.57
C LEU A 50 22.25 -0.83 1.35
N ARG A 51 22.06 -0.01 2.39
CA ARG A 51 21.39 1.28 2.23
C ARG A 51 22.10 2.19 1.25
N ALA A 52 23.43 2.31 1.35
CA ALA A 52 24.22 3.13 0.44
C ALA A 52 24.11 2.62 -1.02
N MET A 53 24.04 1.30 -1.23
CA MET A 53 23.86 0.69 -2.55
C MET A 53 22.52 1.03 -3.20
N TRP A 54 21.44 1.11 -2.40
CA TRP A 54 20.06 1.28 -2.89
C TRP A 54 19.53 2.71 -2.74
N THR A 55 20.31 3.65 -2.21
CA THR A 55 19.95 5.06 -2.13
C THR A 55 20.34 5.74 -3.44
N ALA A 56 19.36 6.28 -4.18
CA ALA A 56 19.65 6.96 -5.43
C ALA A 56 20.43 8.27 -5.19
N PRO A 57 21.26 8.72 -6.15
CA PRO A 57 21.91 10.02 -6.05
C PRO A 57 20.88 11.15 -5.88
N GLY A 58 21.10 12.04 -4.92
CA GLY A 58 20.19 13.16 -4.64
C GLY A 58 19.11 12.86 -3.60
N GLU A 59 19.02 11.63 -3.11
CA GLU A 59 18.17 11.27 -1.98
C GLU A 59 18.70 11.82 -0.63
N PRO A 60 17.84 11.89 0.41
CA PRO A 60 18.23 12.36 1.74
C PRO A 60 19.43 11.61 2.35
N PRO A 61 20.11 12.21 3.35
CA PRO A 61 21.18 11.56 4.08
C PRO A 61 20.79 10.18 4.61
N ALA A 62 21.75 9.25 4.71
CA ALA A 62 21.49 7.84 5.00
C ALA A 62 20.62 7.57 6.25
N GLU A 63 20.74 8.38 7.30
CA GLU A 63 19.91 8.26 8.51
C GLU A 63 18.47 8.71 8.29
N GLU A 64 18.27 9.78 7.53
CA GLU A 64 16.95 10.27 7.15
C GLU A 64 16.27 9.28 6.20
N TYR A 65 17.02 8.76 5.22
CA TYR A 65 16.55 7.73 4.31
C TYR A 65 16.08 6.46 5.03
N ALA A 66 16.76 6.03 6.10
CA ALA A 66 16.29 4.90 6.91
C ALA A 66 14.94 5.16 7.60
N ARG A 67 14.68 6.39 8.05
CA ARG A 67 13.36 6.76 8.60
C ARG A 67 12.29 6.73 7.52
N LEU A 68 12.61 7.17 6.31
CA LEU A 68 11.69 7.09 5.18
C LEU A 68 11.42 5.65 4.75
N LEU A 69 12.42 4.76 4.81
CA LEU A 69 12.22 3.32 4.61
C LEU A 69 11.29 2.70 5.66
N HIS A 70 11.38 3.13 6.93
CA HIS A 70 10.41 2.72 7.94
C HIS A 70 8.99 3.23 7.65
N CYS A 71 8.85 4.45 7.13
CA CYS A 71 7.53 4.95 6.70
C CYS A 71 7.01 4.18 5.49
N ASN A 72 7.88 3.87 4.52
CA ASN A 72 7.57 3.04 3.35
C ASN A 72 6.94 1.72 3.77
N ARG A 73 7.52 1.05 4.77
CA ARG A 73 6.99 -0.20 5.33
C ARG A 73 5.54 -0.06 5.80
N LEU A 74 5.23 1.00 6.55
CA LEU A 74 3.86 1.21 7.03
C LEU A 74 2.89 1.48 5.88
N ILE A 75 3.27 2.33 4.92
CA ILE A 75 2.39 2.70 3.81
C ILE A 75 2.20 1.52 2.85
N SER A 76 3.23 0.73 2.56
CA SER A 76 3.11 -0.51 1.77
C SER A 76 2.19 -1.53 2.45
N PHE A 77 2.31 -1.69 3.77
CA PHE A 77 1.42 -2.54 4.55
C PHE A 77 -0.05 -2.08 4.50
N LEU A 78 -0.31 -0.77 4.60
CA LEU A 78 -1.65 -0.22 4.45
C LEU A 78 -2.20 -0.43 3.02
N SER A 79 -1.36 -0.28 2.00
CA SER A 79 -1.71 -0.51 0.60
C SER A 79 -2.16 -1.96 0.37
N VAL A 80 -1.37 -2.95 0.84
CA VAL A 80 -1.76 -4.36 0.67
C VAL A 80 -3.01 -4.71 1.47
N LYS A 81 -3.18 -4.14 2.67
CA LYS A 81 -4.41 -4.35 3.47
C LYS A 81 -5.65 -3.84 2.74
N TYR A 82 -5.55 -2.65 2.15
CA TYR A 82 -6.63 -2.07 1.36
C TYR A 82 -6.94 -2.94 0.14
N ARG A 83 -5.92 -3.34 -0.63
CA ARG A 83 -6.07 -4.25 -1.78
C ARG A 83 -6.64 -5.61 -1.39
N ALA A 84 -6.25 -6.16 -0.26
CA ALA A 84 -6.78 -7.42 0.25
C ALA A 84 -8.23 -7.31 0.76
N GLY A 85 -8.77 -6.09 0.90
CA GLY A 85 -10.10 -5.84 1.47
C GLY A 85 -10.15 -5.97 3.00
N LEU A 86 -8.99 -5.89 3.66
CA LEU A 86 -8.85 -5.86 5.12
C LEU A 86 -8.93 -4.43 5.68
N LEU A 87 -9.04 -3.44 4.80
CA LEU A 87 -9.21 -2.04 5.11
C LEU A 87 -10.18 -1.45 4.08
N ASP A 88 -11.22 -0.77 4.54
CA ASP A 88 -12.11 0.00 3.66
C ASP A 88 -11.60 1.44 3.49
N ALA A 89 -12.22 2.21 2.60
CA ALA A 89 -11.78 3.58 2.30
C ALA A 89 -11.91 4.54 3.50
N ALA A 90 -12.93 4.36 4.34
CA ALA A 90 -13.13 5.19 5.52
C ALA A 90 -12.05 4.94 6.57
N SER A 91 -11.74 3.67 6.84
CA SER A 91 -10.67 3.27 7.75
C SER A 91 -9.30 3.63 7.19
N LEU A 92 -9.10 3.50 5.87
CA LEU A 92 -7.87 3.95 5.21
C LEU A 92 -7.66 5.45 5.41
N ARG A 93 -8.69 6.27 5.22
CA ARG A 93 -8.58 7.72 5.46
C ARG A 93 -8.12 8.06 6.88
N ILE A 94 -8.64 7.35 7.89
CA ILE A 94 -8.20 7.51 9.28
C ILE A 94 -6.73 7.12 9.46
N GLN A 95 -6.31 6.00 8.86
CA GLN A 95 -4.92 5.53 8.94
C GLN A 95 -3.96 6.47 8.20
N SER A 96 -4.33 6.95 7.01
CA SER A 96 -3.56 7.91 6.23
C SER A 96 -3.41 9.23 6.99
N ARG A 97 -4.49 9.76 7.59
CA ARG A 97 -4.41 10.94 8.47
C ARG A 97 -3.43 10.73 9.60
N TRP A 98 -3.55 9.61 10.31
CA TRP A 98 -2.65 9.25 11.39
C TRP A 98 -1.20 9.22 10.91
N VAL A 99 -0.91 8.67 9.71
CA VAL A 99 0.45 8.74 9.13
C VAL A 99 0.87 10.19 8.91
N MET A 100 0.03 11.01 8.29
CA MET A 100 0.36 12.39 7.90
C MET A 100 0.47 13.36 9.09
N GLU A 101 -0.14 13.07 10.23
CA GLU A 101 0.06 13.84 11.47
C GLU A 101 1.54 13.84 11.91
N ARG A 102 2.31 12.80 11.53
CA ARG A 102 3.74 12.73 11.82
C ARG A 102 4.55 13.33 10.67
N GLU A 103 5.55 14.13 11.00
CA GLU A 103 6.47 14.75 10.03
C GLU A 103 7.06 13.73 9.06
N VAL A 104 7.54 12.58 9.55
CA VAL A 104 8.10 11.51 8.71
C VAL A 104 7.11 10.99 7.65
N GLY A 105 5.81 10.98 7.96
CA GLY A 105 4.76 10.59 7.00
C GLY A 105 4.62 11.62 5.88
N ARG A 106 4.63 12.90 6.25
CA ARG A 106 4.56 14.00 5.27
C ARG A 106 5.81 14.06 4.40
N THR A 107 6.99 13.97 5.01
CA THR A 107 8.27 13.94 4.29
C THR A 107 8.31 12.76 3.31
N TYR A 108 7.91 11.57 3.77
CA TYR A 108 7.84 10.40 2.89
C TYR A 108 6.94 10.66 1.67
N TRP A 109 5.73 11.17 1.89
CA TRP A 109 4.79 11.38 0.79
C TRP A 109 5.27 12.47 -0.18
N THR A 110 5.89 13.54 0.34
CA THR A 110 6.53 14.58 -0.48
C THR A 110 7.66 13.98 -1.33
N THR A 111 8.48 13.09 -0.77
CA THR A 111 9.62 12.50 -1.49
C THR A 111 9.21 11.42 -2.49
N PHE A 112 8.32 10.50 -2.09
CA PHE A 112 8.04 9.28 -2.86
C PHE A 112 6.59 9.15 -3.35
N GLY A 113 5.71 10.11 -3.05
CA GLY A 113 4.30 10.05 -3.46
C GLY A 113 4.13 10.00 -4.98
N ALA A 114 4.94 10.75 -5.73
CA ALA A 114 4.93 10.70 -7.20
C ALA A 114 5.33 9.30 -7.71
N PHE A 115 6.38 8.71 -7.14
CA PHE A 115 6.81 7.35 -7.49
C PHE A 115 5.70 6.32 -7.21
N ARG A 116 4.95 6.46 -6.11
CA ARG A 116 3.78 5.60 -5.82
C ARG A 116 2.68 5.71 -6.89
N GLU A 117 2.50 6.88 -7.51
CA GLU A 117 1.54 7.06 -8.60
C GLU A 117 2.02 6.44 -9.92
N GLU A 118 3.32 6.47 -10.17
CA GLU A 118 3.94 5.81 -11.33
C GLU A 118 3.85 4.28 -11.22
N GLU A 119 4.04 3.72 -10.01
CA GLU A 119 3.92 2.28 -9.76
C GLU A 119 2.47 1.77 -9.74
N ALA A 120 1.46 2.67 -9.70
CA ALA A 120 0.07 2.26 -9.55
C ALA A 120 -0.44 1.45 -10.75
N LEU A 121 -0.67 0.15 -10.53
CA LEU A 121 -1.04 -0.80 -11.58
C LEU A 121 -2.52 -0.70 -11.98
N ASP A 122 -3.38 -0.44 -10.99
CA ASP A 122 -4.82 -0.52 -11.17
C ASP A 122 -5.58 0.56 -10.37
N ARG A 123 -6.91 0.54 -10.47
CA ARG A 123 -7.79 1.51 -9.80
C ARG A 123 -7.66 1.46 -8.27
N THR A 124 -7.37 0.29 -7.70
CA THR A 124 -7.22 0.10 -6.25
C THR A 124 -6.01 0.86 -5.75
N ASP A 125 -4.87 0.74 -6.43
CA ASP A 125 -3.64 1.49 -6.10
C ASP A 125 -3.88 2.99 -6.20
N ARG A 126 -4.47 3.45 -7.31
CA ARG A 126 -4.78 4.87 -7.52
C ARG A 126 -5.74 5.41 -6.48
N THR A 127 -6.71 4.61 -6.03
CA THR A 127 -7.63 5.02 -4.96
C THR A 127 -6.92 5.10 -3.61
N PHE A 128 -6.02 4.16 -3.32
CA PHE A 128 -5.19 4.21 -2.12
C PHE A 128 -4.31 5.46 -2.11
N ASN A 129 -3.63 5.74 -3.23
CA ASN A 129 -2.76 6.89 -3.35
C ASN A 129 -3.54 8.20 -3.24
N ALA A 130 -4.69 8.31 -3.92
CA ALA A 130 -5.55 9.49 -3.84
C ALA A 130 -6.00 9.79 -2.40
N ILE A 131 -6.47 8.78 -1.65
CA ILE A 131 -6.86 8.97 -0.23
C ILE A 131 -5.67 9.42 0.62
N THR A 132 -4.48 8.90 0.35
CA THR A 132 -3.27 9.24 1.09
C THR A 132 -2.76 10.64 0.74
N ALA A 133 -2.84 11.04 -0.53
CA ALA A 133 -2.53 12.37 -1.01
C ALA A 133 -3.50 13.42 -0.48
N ASP A 134 -4.80 13.13 -0.42
CA ASP A 134 -5.82 14.03 0.14
C ASP A 134 -5.48 14.40 1.60
N GLU A 135 -5.13 13.41 2.43
CA GLU A 135 -4.79 13.66 3.84
C GLU A 135 -3.42 14.33 4.00
N HIS A 136 -2.48 14.13 3.05
CA HIS A 136 -1.22 14.87 3.02
C HIS A 136 -1.46 16.35 2.72
N ALA A 137 -2.20 16.65 1.64
CA ALA A 137 -2.53 18.01 1.25
C ALA A 137 -3.29 18.77 2.35
N ALA A 138 -4.26 18.11 2.99
CA ALA A 138 -5.04 18.71 4.08
C ALA A 138 -4.17 19.17 5.27
N LEU A 139 -3.10 18.45 5.59
CA LEU A 139 -2.19 18.85 6.68
C LEU A 139 -1.13 19.86 6.24
N VAL A 140 -0.66 19.80 4.99
CA VAL A 140 0.21 20.85 4.44
C VAL A 140 -0.51 22.21 4.46
N ASP A 141 -1.78 22.24 4.06
CA ASP A 141 -2.60 23.46 4.09
C ASP A 141 -2.84 23.96 5.52
N ALA A 142 -3.04 23.05 6.48
CA ALA A 142 -3.23 23.39 7.89
C ALA A 142 -1.95 23.98 8.51
N ASP A 143 -0.78 23.39 8.22
CA ASP A 143 0.52 23.90 8.68
C ASP A 143 0.81 25.30 8.08
N ALA A 144 0.47 25.50 6.79
CA ALA A 144 0.63 26.79 6.13
C ALA A 144 -0.30 27.88 6.70
N ALA A 145 -1.53 27.53 7.10
CA ALA A 145 -2.47 28.48 7.71
C ALA A 145 -2.11 28.86 9.16
N ALA A 146 -1.24 28.09 9.83
CA ALA A 146 -0.81 28.32 11.20
C ALA A 146 0.46 29.19 11.32
N THR A 147 1.10 29.52 10.18
CA THR A 147 2.35 30.30 10.08
C THR A 147 2.09 31.72 9.60
#